data_AF-A0A4Q3ED80-F1
#
_entry.id   AF-A0A4Q3ED80-F1
#
_cell.length_a   1.000
_cell.length_b   1.000
_cell.length_c   1.000
_cell.angle_alpha   90.00
_cell.angle_beta   90.00
_cell.angle_gamma   90.00
#
_symmetry.space_group_name_H-M   'P 1'
#
loop_
_entity.id
_entity.type
_entity.pdbx_description
1 polymer ?
#
loop_
_entity_poly.entity_id
_entity_poly.type
_entity_poly.pdbx_seq_one_letter_code
_entity_poly.pdbx_strand_id
1 'polypeptide(L)'
;MLTACNDNKKVDVSSIDVAVHIERFDHDFDMMRTKPMPQQATLLQKKYYTFYADFIERVLTAGSITDTAYFATLRDVFKGQAYNDLKHEVDSVYP
;
A
#
# COMPACT_ATOMS: atom_id res chain seq x y z
N MET A 1 -43.63 30.96 -1.47
CA MET A 1 -42.24 31.31 -1.14
C MET A 1 -41.57 30.09 -0.55
N LEU A 2 -40.48 29.61 -1.15
CA LEU A 2 -39.65 28.54 -0.58
C LEU A 2 -38.51 29.24 0.18
N THR A 3 -38.56 29.24 1.51
CA THR A 3 -37.48 29.70 2.37
C THR A 3 -36.46 28.57 2.51
N ALA A 4 -35.31 28.69 1.82
CA ALA A 4 -34.14 27.89 2.15
C ALA A 4 -33.52 28.42 3.45
N CYS A 5 -33.22 27.53 4.40
CA CYS A 5 -32.48 27.90 5.60
C CYS A 5 -31.06 28.35 5.20
N ASN A 6 -30.76 29.63 5.38
CA ASN A 6 -29.45 30.24 5.11
C ASN A 6 -28.44 30.03 6.26
N ASP A 7 -28.82 29.34 7.33
CA ASP A 7 -27.96 29.03 8.48
C ASP A 7 -27.03 27.84 8.19
N ASN A 8 -26.11 28.03 7.24
CA ASN A 8 -24.97 27.13 7.04
C ASN A 8 -23.92 27.39 8.12
N LYS A 9 -24.23 27.05 9.37
CA LYS A 9 -23.24 27.02 10.46
C LYS A 9 -22.30 25.83 10.25
N LYS A 10 -21.30 26.02 9.38
CA LYS A 10 -20.23 25.03 9.21
C LYS A 10 -19.44 24.94 10.51
N VAL A 11 -19.30 23.71 11.03
CA VAL A 11 -18.45 23.43 12.18
C VAL A 11 -17.01 23.75 11.78
N ASP A 12 -16.36 24.61 12.55
CA ASP A 12 -14.94 24.91 12.36
C ASP A 12 -14.10 23.73 12.85
N VAL A 13 -13.42 23.08 11.91
CA VAL A 13 -12.53 21.93 12.15
C VAL A 13 -11.05 22.31 12.03
N SER A 14 -10.73 23.60 11.85
CA SER A 14 -9.36 24.10 11.67
C SER A 14 -8.44 23.83 12.86
N SER A 15 -9.00 23.58 14.04
CA SER A 15 -8.27 23.30 15.28
C SER A 15 -8.11 21.81 15.59
N ILE A 16 -8.58 20.91 14.71
CA ILE A 16 -8.35 19.46 14.88
C ILE A 16 -6.97 19.13 14.30
N ASP A 17 -6.01 18.89 15.18
CA ASP A 17 -4.70 18.39 14.79
C ASP A 17 -4.81 16.88 14.48
N VAL A 18 -4.77 16.55 13.18
CA VAL A 18 -4.80 15.15 12.72
C VAL A 18 -3.38 14.72 12.41
N ALA A 19 -2.78 13.95 13.32
CA ALA A 19 -1.54 13.24 13.05
C ALA A 19 -1.81 12.07 12.09
N VAL A 20 -1.60 12.28 10.79
CA VAL A 20 -1.72 11.22 9.78
C VAL A 20 -0.41 10.43 9.75
N HIS A 21 -0.44 9.19 10.22
CA HIS A 21 0.66 8.24 10.01
C HIS A 21 0.42 7.49 8.70
N ILE A 22 1.26 7.74 7.70
CA ILE A 22 1.20 7.03 6.42
C ILE A 22 2.04 5.76 6.54
N GLU A 23 1.39 4.61 6.49
CA GLU A 23 2.09 3.33 6.43
C GLU A 23 2.67 3.09 5.03
N ARG A 24 4.00 2.92 4.95
CA ARG A 24 4.74 2.66 3.71
C ARG A 24 4.83 1.17 3.39
N PHE A 25 3.69 0.58 3.04
CA PHE A 25 3.65 -0.82 2.58
C PHE A 25 4.60 -1.06 1.40
N ASP A 26 4.68 -0.12 0.48
CA ASP A 26 5.55 -0.15 -0.69
C ASP A 26 7.03 -0.33 -0.33
N HIS A 27 7.50 0.33 0.74
CA HIS A 27 8.86 0.14 1.24
C HIS A 27 9.08 -1.26 1.80
N ASP A 28 8.20 -1.71 2.68
CA ASP A 28 8.32 -3.04 3.28
C ASP A 28 8.18 -4.16 2.24
N PHE A 29 7.40 -3.91 1.18
CA PHE A 29 7.24 -4.83 0.07
C PHE A 29 8.50 -4.88 -0.81
N ASP A 30 9.10 -3.73 -1.16
CA ASP A 30 10.34 -3.66 -1.95
C ASP A 30 11.53 -4.35 -1.24
N MET A 31 11.52 -4.40 0.10
CA MET A 31 12.52 -5.15 0.88
C MET A 31 12.57 -6.65 0.55
N MET A 32 11.54 -7.23 -0.09
CA MET A 32 11.59 -8.59 -0.63
C MET A 32 12.71 -8.80 -1.68
N ARG A 33 13.24 -7.72 -2.28
CA ARG A 33 14.35 -7.80 -3.24
C ARG A 33 15.69 -8.12 -2.58
N THR A 34 15.87 -7.67 -1.34
CA THR A 34 17.14 -7.77 -0.61
C THR A 34 17.07 -8.76 0.55
N LYS A 35 15.87 -9.03 1.07
CA LYS A 35 15.64 -10.00 2.14
C LYS A 35 15.13 -11.33 1.59
N PRO A 36 15.37 -12.44 2.30
CA PRO A 36 14.71 -13.70 1.99
C PRO A 36 13.18 -13.56 1.92
N MET A 37 12.60 -13.80 0.73
CA MET A 37 11.17 -13.61 0.45
C MET A 37 10.23 -14.34 1.42
N PRO A 38 10.45 -15.62 1.80
CA PRO A 38 9.55 -16.32 2.73
C PRO A 38 9.45 -15.62 4.10
N GLN A 39 10.59 -15.17 4.63
CA GLN A 39 10.67 -14.46 5.90
C GLN A 39 9.96 -13.11 5.80
N GLN A 40 10.24 -12.34 4.73
CA GLN A 40 9.59 -11.04 4.54
C GLN A 40 8.08 -11.18 4.30
N ALA A 41 7.64 -12.18 3.53
CA ALA A 41 6.22 -12.47 3.33
C ALA A 41 5.51 -12.78 4.65
N THR A 42 6.14 -13.57 5.53
CA THR A 42 5.60 -13.86 6.87
C THR A 42 5.46 -12.58 7.70
N LEU A 43 6.43 -11.66 7.62
CA LEU A 43 6.37 -10.37 8.31
C LEU A 43 5.25 -9.48 7.76
N LEU A 44 5.13 -9.39 6.43
CA LEU A 44 4.11 -8.57 5.77
C LEU A 44 2.70 -9.11 6.03
N GLN A 45 2.50 -10.42 6.02
CA GLN A 45 1.22 -11.03 6.39
C GLN A 45 0.80 -10.68 7.82
N LYS A 46 1.76 -10.65 8.75
CA LYS A 46 1.49 -10.27 10.15
C LYS A 46 1.23 -8.78 10.31
N LYS A 47 1.96 -7.94 9.58
CA LYS A 47 1.87 -6.47 9.70
C LYS A 47 0.63 -5.92 9.01
N TYR A 48 0.32 -6.43 7.82
CA TYR A 48 -0.72 -5.88 6.94
C TYR A 48 -1.97 -6.77 6.85
N TYR A 49 -2.00 -7.92 7.54
CA TYR A 49 -3.17 -8.80 7.61
C TYR A 49 -3.72 -9.17 6.22
N THR A 50 -5.03 -8.98 6.01
CA THR A 50 -5.73 -9.29 4.77
C THR A 50 -5.25 -8.44 3.60
N PHE A 51 -4.72 -7.23 3.84
CA PHE A 51 -4.23 -6.37 2.78
C PHE A 51 -3.09 -7.03 1.99
N TYR A 52 -2.19 -7.75 2.67
CA TYR A 52 -1.13 -8.48 1.97
C TYR A 52 -1.71 -9.52 1.00
N ALA A 53 -2.69 -10.31 1.45
CA ALA A 53 -3.34 -11.32 0.63
C ALA A 53 -4.07 -10.67 -0.57
N ASP A 54 -4.86 -9.62 -0.33
CA ASP A 54 -5.58 -8.90 -1.39
C ASP A 54 -4.61 -8.29 -2.42
N PHE A 55 -3.51 -7.70 -1.95
CA PHE A 55 -2.52 -7.10 -2.84
C PHE A 55 -1.86 -8.14 -3.74
N ILE A 56 -1.42 -9.28 -3.18
CA ILE A 56 -0.77 -10.33 -3.96
C ILE A 56 -1.77 -11.03 -4.90
N GLU A 57 -2.92 -11.44 -4.38
CA GLU A 57 -3.84 -12.32 -5.09
C GLU A 57 -4.79 -11.56 -6.03
N ARG A 58 -5.16 -10.32 -5.70
CA ARG A 58 -6.21 -9.56 -6.44
C ARG A 58 -5.68 -8.34 -7.17
N VAL A 59 -4.67 -7.66 -6.63
CA VAL A 59 -4.08 -6.48 -7.29
C VAL A 59 -2.99 -6.91 -8.27
N LEU A 60 -1.98 -7.63 -7.78
CA LEU A 60 -0.91 -8.16 -8.62
C LEU A 60 -1.32 -9.43 -9.36
N THR A 61 -2.36 -10.13 -8.89
CA THR A 61 -2.80 -11.42 -9.46
C THR A 61 -1.65 -12.42 -9.59
N ALA A 62 -0.74 -12.42 -8.61
CA ALA A 62 0.55 -13.10 -8.69
C ALA A 62 0.48 -14.62 -8.41
N GLY A 63 -0.69 -15.12 -7.99
CA GLY A 63 -0.91 -16.47 -7.47
C GLY A 63 -1.41 -16.43 -6.04
N SER A 64 -1.56 -17.61 -5.40
CA SER A 64 -2.01 -17.67 -4.00
C SER A 64 -0.86 -17.50 -3.02
N ILE A 65 -1.12 -16.83 -1.90
CA ILE A 65 -0.16 -16.70 -0.79
C ILE A 65 -0.05 -17.97 0.08
N THR A 66 -0.86 -19.00 -0.21
CA THR A 66 -0.88 -20.26 0.55
C THR A 66 0.28 -21.20 0.20
N ASP A 67 0.99 -20.93 -0.91
CA ASP A 67 2.25 -21.57 -1.27
C ASP A 67 3.31 -20.52 -1.67
N THR A 68 4.47 -20.95 -2.16
CA THR A 68 5.58 -20.05 -2.50
C THR A 68 5.79 -19.82 -4.00
N ALA A 69 4.92 -20.37 -4.86
CA ALA A 69 5.06 -20.28 -6.31
C ALA A 69 4.93 -18.84 -6.81
N TYR A 70 4.10 -18.01 -6.16
CA TYR A 70 3.93 -16.60 -6.51
C TYR A 70 5.22 -15.77 -6.40
N PHE A 71 6.24 -16.24 -5.67
CA PHE A 71 7.54 -15.58 -5.62
C PHE A 71 8.27 -15.55 -6.96
N ALA A 72 7.97 -16.47 -7.88
CA ALA A 72 8.45 -16.36 -9.26
C ALA A 72 7.88 -15.09 -9.92
N THR A 73 6.57 -14.90 -9.85
CA THR A 73 5.88 -13.73 -10.38
C THR A 73 6.38 -12.43 -9.74
N LEU A 74 6.57 -12.39 -8.42
CA LEU A 74 7.08 -11.19 -7.75
C LEU A 74 8.50 -10.83 -8.22
N ARG A 75 9.35 -11.82 -8.48
CA ARG A 75 10.69 -11.55 -9.04
C ARG A 75 10.60 -10.90 -10.42
N ASP A 76 9.60 -11.26 -11.22
CA ASP A 76 9.39 -10.65 -12.54
C ASP A 76 8.81 -9.23 -12.41
N VAL A 77 7.89 -9.00 -11.47
CA VAL A 77 7.40 -7.65 -11.12
C VAL A 77 8.56 -6.74 -10.73
N PHE A 78 9.44 -7.17 -9.82
CA PHE A 78 10.56 -6.35 -9.35
C PHE A 78 11.63 -6.08 -10.42
N LYS A 79 11.75 -6.95 -11.42
CA LYS A 79 12.62 -6.72 -12.59
C LYS A 79 11.99 -5.77 -13.61
N GLY A 80 10.67 -5.61 -13.59
CA GLY A 80 9.94 -4.78 -14.55
C GLY A 80 10.29 -3.30 -14.42
N GLN A 81 10.54 -2.64 -15.55
CA GLN A 81 10.83 -1.20 -15.57
C GLN A 81 9.70 -0.38 -14.93
N ALA A 82 8.44 -0.72 -15.24
CA ALA A 82 7.26 -0.03 -14.69
C ALA A 82 7.22 -0.01 -13.16
N TYR A 83 7.64 -1.10 -12.50
CA TYR A 83 7.73 -1.14 -11.04
C TYR A 83 8.81 -0.19 -10.52
N ASN A 84 9.98 -0.20 -11.16
CA ASN A 84 11.11 0.64 -10.75
C ASN A 84 10.83 2.14 -10.96
N ASP A 85 10.17 2.50 -12.08
CA ASP A 85 9.76 3.87 -12.37
C ASP A 85 8.76 4.36 -11.32
N LEU A 86 7.70 3.59 -11.07
CA LEU A 86 6.68 3.94 -10.08
C LEU A 86 7.29 4.09 -8.68
N LYS A 87 8.17 3.17 -8.28
CA LYS A 87 8.88 3.25 -7.00
C LYS A 87 9.66 4.56 -6.88
N HIS A 88 10.42 4.93 -7.91
CA HIS A 88 11.21 6.15 -7.91
C HIS A 88 10.35 7.41 -7.79
N GLU A 89 9.25 7.49 -8.56
CA GLU A 89 8.34 8.63 -8.52
C GLU A 89 7.66 8.76 -7.15
N VAL A 90 7.18 7.66 -6.58
CA VAL A 90 6.53 7.65 -5.26
C VAL A 90 7.51 8.09 -4.17
N ASP A 91 8.74 7.59 -4.16
CA ASP A 91 9.77 7.99 -3.20
C ASP A 91 10.15 9.47 -3.33
N SER A 92 10.09 10.04 -4.53
CA SER A 92 10.37 11.46 -4.75
C SER A 92 9.27 12.38 -4.20
N VAL A 93 8.03 11.90 -4.13
CA VAL A 93 6.87 12.69 -3.66
C VAL A 93 6.64 12.47 -2.16
N TYR A 94 6.86 11.24 -1.70
CA TYR A 94 6.65 10.82 -0.32
C TYR A 94 7.96 10.24 0.24
N PRO A 95 8.87 11.07 0.78
CA PRO A 95 10.10 10.60 1.40
C PRO A 95 9.88 9.87 2.73
#